data_AF-A0A6M0C7X8-F1
#
_entry.id   AF-A0A6M0C7X8-F1
#
_cell.length_a   1.000
_cell.length_b   1.000
_cell.length_c   1.000
_cell.angle_alpha   90.00
_cell.angle_beta   90.00
_cell.angle_gamma   90.00
#
_symmetry.space_group_name_H-M   'P 1'
#
loop_
_entity.id
_entity.type
_entity.pdbx_description
1 polymer ?
#
loop_
_entity_poly.entity_id
_entity_poly.type
_entity_poly.pdbx_seq_one_letter_code
_entity_poly.pdbx_strand_id
1 'polypeptide(L)'
;MWRYIDWRVTLWFMPGAIAGAILGAYTFTQLHLDWLQILVGLFLIYSLFSFGFGNKERSFNVKLWHFLPASFLIAFVSGIIGSTGPVVNVFFLNYGLVKKQMIGTKSFNVVMLHLTKIIAYGSLGVLKPEYIGYGVVISLAAIPGNWLGQFVLEKMSAKQFRKAVLSVMAISGVLMVWQQREYAAMGWRAIDNVYQHAQKIINN
;
A
#
# COMPACT_ATOMS: atom_id res chain seq x y z
N MET A 1 -0.01 25.85 7.17
CA MET A 1 -0.53 24.59 6.57
C MET A 1 -2.00 24.33 6.88
N TRP A 2 -2.44 24.44 8.14
CA TRP A 2 -3.82 24.21 8.58
C TRP A 2 -4.92 24.96 7.79
N ARG A 3 -4.63 26.18 7.32
CA ARG A 3 -5.54 27.00 6.49
C ARG A 3 -5.83 26.40 5.10
N TYR A 4 -5.06 25.41 4.66
CA TYR A 4 -5.23 24.76 3.36
C TYR A 4 -5.84 23.35 3.47
N ILE A 5 -6.36 22.97 4.64
CA ILE A 5 -7.06 21.70 4.83
C ILE A 5 -8.53 21.90 4.44
N ASP A 6 -8.98 21.12 3.45
CA ASP A 6 -10.39 20.95 3.15
C ASP A 6 -11.01 19.98 4.16
N TRP A 7 -11.62 20.54 5.20
CA TRP A 7 -12.25 19.79 6.28
C TRP A 7 -13.44 18.95 5.81
N ARG A 8 -14.13 19.33 4.74
CA ARG A 8 -15.25 18.54 4.23
C ARG A 8 -14.75 17.22 3.67
N VAL A 9 -13.67 17.26 2.87
CA VAL A 9 -13.02 16.05 2.36
C VAL A 9 -12.47 15.20 3.50
N THR A 10 -11.79 15.82 4.47
CA THR A 10 -11.26 15.11 5.66
C THR A 10 -12.36 14.41 6.45
N LEU A 11 -13.51 15.05 6.68
CA LEU A 11 -14.63 14.46 7.42
C LEU A 11 -15.24 13.24 6.72
N TRP A 12 -15.28 13.23 5.38
CA TRP A 12 -15.71 12.05 4.62
C TRP A 12 -14.62 10.98 4.51
N PHE A 13 -13.36 11.39 4.43
CA PHE A 13 -12.22 10.49 4.29
C PHE A 13 -11.93 9.73 5.59
N MET A 14 -11.96 10.41 6.74
CA MET A 14 -11.44 9.87 8.01
C MET A 14 -12.18 8.64 8.55
N PRO A 15 -13.52 8.59 8.59
CA PRO A 15 -14.22 7.41 9.10
C PRO A 15 -13.89 6.14 8.31
N GLY A 16 -13.87 6.24 6.97
CA GLY A 16 -13.48 5.13 6.10
C GLY A 16 -12.02 4.74 6.31
N ALA A 17 -11.11 5.72 6.38
CA ALA A 17 -9.69 5.47 6.58
C ALA A 17 -9.40 4.79 7.93
N ILE A 18 -10.09 5.21 8.99
CA ILE A 18 -9.93 4.64 10.33
C ILE A 18 -10.42 3.20 10.35
N ALA A 19 -11.66 2.96 9.90
CA ALA A 19 -12.23 1.62 9.84
C ALA A 19 -11.41 0.68 8.96
N GLY A 20 -10.98 1.15 7.78
CA GLY A 20 -10.15 0.40 6.86
C GLY A 20 -8.78 0.08 7.46
N ALA A 21 -8.11 1.05 8.09
CA ALA A 21 -6.81 0.84 8.72
C ALA A 21 -6.87 -0.17 9.87
N ILE A 22 -7.89 -0.08 10.72
CA ILE A 22 -8.10 -1.03 11.83
C ILE A 22 -8.35 -2.44 11.27
N LEU A 23 -9.26 -2.57 10.31
CA LEU A 23 -9.57 -3.86 9.71
C LEU A 23 -8.37 -4.44 8.94
N GLY A 24 -7.60 -3.60 8.26
CA GLY A 24 -6.38 -4.00 7.56
C GLY A 24 -5.29 -4.46 8.54
N ALA A 25 -5.12 -3.75 9.66
CA ALA A 25 -4.21 -4.14 10.73
C ALA A 25 -4.64 -5.44 11.42
N TYR A 26 -5.94 -5.63 11.65
CA TYR A 26 -6.48 -6.89 12.15
C TYR A 26 -6.26 -8.02 11.15
N THR A 27 -6.52 -7.81 9.87
CA THR A 27 -6.28 -8.82 8.83
C THR A 27 -4.81 -9.19 8.75
N PHE A 28 -3.92 -8.20 8.88
CA PHE A 28 -2.48 -8.41 8.96
C PHE A 28 -2.08 -9.35 10.10
N THR A 29 -2.74 -9.30 11.27
CA THR A 29 -2.42 -10.21 12.40
C THR A 29 -2.84 -11.65 12.14
N GLN A 30 -3.82 -11.87 11.27
CA GLN A 30 -4.30 -13.19 10.91
C GLN A 30 -3.51 -13.82 9.75
N LEU A 31 -2.71 -13.03 9.03
CA LEU A 31 -1.90 -13.53 7.92
C LEU A 31 -0.60 -14.13 8.44
N HIS A 32 -0.30 -15.36 8.02
CA HIS A 32 1.04 -15.92 8.23
C HIS A 32 2.06 -15.10 7.44
N LEU A 33 3.21 -14.84 8.06
CA LEU A 33 4.31 -14.03 7.51
C LEU A 33 4.76 -14.49 6.11
N ASP A 34 4.71 -15.79 5.84
CA ASP A 34 5.14 -16.36 4.57
C ASP A 34 4.19 -15.99 3.43
N TRP A 35 2.88 -16.04 3.67
CA TRP A 35 1.87 -15.61 2.71
C TRP A 35 1.91 -14.10 2.47
N LEU A 36 2.22 -13.32 3.50
CA LEU A 36 2.34 -11.87 3.34
C LEU A 36 3.47 -11.49 2.37
N GLN A 37 4.63 -12.14 2.45
CA GLN A 37 5.73 -11.87 1.51
C GLN A 37 5.36 -12.23 0.07
N ILE A 38 4.66 -13.34 -0.14
CA ILE A 38 4.14 -13.72 -1.46
C ILE A 38 3.13 -12.68 -1.95
N LEU A 39 2.18 -12.26 -1.10
CA LEU A 39 1.17 -11.26 -1.45
C LEU A 39 1.79 -9.91 -1.83
N VAL A 40 2.79 -9.44 -1.07
CA VAL A 40 3.52 -8.21 -1.39
C VAL A 40 4.33 -8.37 -2.68
N GLY A 41 4.99 -9.52 -2.87
CA GLY A 41 5.72 -9.81 -4.11
C GLY A 41 4.82 -9.81 -5.35
N LEU A 42 3.67 -10.49 -5.27
CA LEU A 42 2.65 -10.48 -6.31
C LEU A 42 2.07 -9.08 -6.54
N PHE A 43 1.82 -8.31 -5.47
CA PHE A 43 1.37 -6.93 -5.59
C PHE A 43 2.39 -6.07 -6.34
N LEU A 44 3.69 -6.20 -6.05
CA LEU A 44 4.75 -5.48 -6.75
C LEU A 44 4.78 -5.86 -8.23
N ILE A 45 4.68 -7.15 -8.55
CA ILE A 45 4.63 -7.65 -9.94
C ILE A 45 3.38 -7.12 -10.67
N TYR A 46 2.20 -7.24 -10.07
CA TYR A 46 0.95 -6.69 -10.62
C TYR A 46 1.07 -5.18 -10.89
N SER A 47 1.67 -4.46 -9.94
CA SER A 47 1.87 -3.02 -10.04
C SER A 47 2.77 -2.63 -11.23
N LEU A 48 3.71 -3.50 -11.67
CA LEU A 48 4.49 -3.27 -12.91
C LEU A 48 3.59 -3.11 -14.14
N PHE A 49 2.56 -3.96 -14.24
CA PHE A 49 1.59 -3.91 -15.35
C PHE A 49 0.65 -2.71 -15.20
N SER A 50 0.27 -2.36 -13.96
CA SER A 50 -0.60 -1.22 -13.69
C SER A 50 0.08 0.14 -13.89
N PHE A 51 1.40 0.26 -13.65
CA PHE A 51 2.17 1.49 -13.87
C PHE A 51 2.20 1.90 -15.36
N GLY A 52 1.75 1.01 -16.26
CA GLY A 52 1.52 1.24 -17.68
C GLY A 52 0.37 2.17 -18.03
N PHE A 53 -0.65 2.29 -17.17
CA PHE A 53 -1.80 3.15 -17.44
C PHE A 53 -1.46 4.58 -17.04
N GLY A 54 -0.93 5.32 -18.03
CA GLY A 54 -0.60 6.72 -17.91
C GLY A 54 -1.76 7.59 -17.41
N ASN A 55 -1.38 8.66 -16.73
CA ASN A 55 -2.23 9.74 -16.24
C ASN A 55 -3.38 10.06 -17.21
N LYS A 56 -4.57 9.51 -16.95
CA LYS A 56 -5.79 10.20 -17.33
C LYS A 56 -6.04 11.23 -16.26
N GLU A 57 -5.59 12.45 -16.53
CA GLU A 57 -6.12 13.62 -15.83
C GLU A 57 -7.65 13.59 -15.98
N ARG A 58 -8.34 13.49 -14.84
CA ARG A 58 -9.80 13.47 -14.74
C ARG A 58 -10.51 12.37 -15.52
N SER A 59 -10.39 11.10 -15.08
CA SER A 59 -11.16 10.03 -15.69
C SER A 59 -12.58 9.85 -15.12
N PHE A 60 -12.92 10.49 -13.99
CA PHE A 60 -14.25 10.40 -13.37
C PHE A 60 -14.56 11.59 -12.44
N ASN A 61 -15.85 11.89 -12.25
CA ASN A 61 -16.28 12.96 -11.33
C ASN A 61 -16.35 12.42 -9.88
N VAL A 62 -15.48 12.90 -8.99
CA VAL A 62 -15.51 12.55 -7.57
C VAL A 62 -16.40 13.53 -6.81
N LYS A 63 -17.47 13.01 -6.21
CA LYS A 63 -18.26 13.67 -5.15
C LYS A 63 -17.69 13.38 -3.74
N LEU A 64 -18.00 14.24 -2.78
CA LEU A 64 -17.59 14.14 -1.36
C LEU A 64 -17.80 12.76 -0.73
N TRP A 65 -18.97 12.16 -0.93
CA TRP A 65 -19.30 10.90 -0.27
C TRP A 65 -18.40 9.73 -0.71
N HIS A 66 -17.84 9.78 -1.92
CA HIS A 66 -16.95 8.71 -2.42
C HIS A 66 -15.65 8.60 -1.62
N PHE A 67 -15.24 9.67 -0.91
CA PHE A 67 -14.03 9.61 -0.08
C PHE A 67 -14.14 8.57 1.03
N LEU A 68 -15.33 8.26 1.53
CA LEU A 68 -15.54 7.27 2.60
C LEU A 68 -15.23 5.83 2.13
N PRO A 69 -15.91 5.27 1.11
CA PRO A 69 -15.59 3.92 0.65
C PRO A 69 -14.19 3.84 0.02
N ALA A 70 -13.73 4.90 -0.65
CA ALA A 70 -12.40 4.93 -1.25
C ALA A 70 -11.31 4.90 -0.17
N SER A 71 -11.41 5.74 0.86
CA SER A 71 -10.43 5.77 1.93
C SER A 71 -10.41 4.47 2.73
N PHE A 72 -11.57 3.82 2.91
CA PHE A 72 -11.66 2.49 3.50
C PHE A 72 -10.83 1.47 2.74
N LEU A 73 -11.05 1.31 1.43
CA LEU A 73 -10.33 0.33 0.62
C LEU A 73 -8.82 0.63 0.58
N ILE A 74 -8.47 1.91 0.40
CA ILE A 74 -7.07 2.37 0.36
C ILE A 74 -6.37 2.08 1.69
N ALA A 75 -7.03 2.37 2.82
CA ALA A 75 -6.49 2.18 4.16
C ALA A 75 -6.42 0.70 4.56
N PHE A 76 -7.42 -0.09 4.16
CA PHE A 76 -7.44 -1.54 4.36
C PHE A 76 -6.27 -2.21 3.66
N VAL A 77 -6.10 -1.96 2.37
CA VAL A 77 -4.96 -2.49 1.59
C VAL A 77 -3.64 -1.97 2.18
N SER A 78 -3.56 -0.67 2.51
CA SER A 78 -2.38 -0.11 3.19
C SER A 78 -2.08 -0.80 4.52
N GLY A 79 -3.10 -1.20 5.29
CA GLY A 79 -2.95 -1.94 6.55
C GLY A 79 -2.36 -3.34 6.36
N ILE A 80 -2.53 -3.95 5.18
CA ILE A 80 -1.99 -5.29 4.89
C ILE A 80 -0.60 -5.19 4.26
N ILE A 81 -0.48 -4.46 3.15
CA ILE A 81 0.74 -4.43 2.33
C ILE A 81 1.62 -3.19 2.53
N GLY A 82 1.20 -2.26 3.41
CA GLY A 82 2.00 -1.12 3.85
C GLY A 82 1.69 0.23 3.18
N SER A 83 1.46 0.28 1.85
CA SER A 83 1.31 1.55 1.13
C SER A 83 0.44 1.46 -0.15
N THR A 84 -0.31 2.54 -0.43
CA THR A 84 -1.24 2.70 -1.58
C THR A 84 -1.20 4.12 -2.19
N GLY A 85 -0.10 4.85 -1.99
CA GLY A 85 0.00 6.31 -2.11
C GLY A 85 -0.53 7.00 -3.40
N PRO A 86 -0.26 6.52 -4.62
CA PRO A 86 -0.66 7.22 -5.85
C PRO A 86 -2.17 7.32 -6.06
N VAL A 87 -2.94 6.34 -5.56
CA VAL A 87 -4.40 6.25 -5.77
C VAL A 87 -5.13 7.42 -5.10
N VAL A 88 -4.65 7.83 -3.92
CA VAL A 88 -5.21 8.96 -3.17
C VAL A 88 -5.09 10.26 -3.98
N ASN A 89 -3.96 10.48 -4.66
CA ASN A 89 -3.77 11.71 -5.45
C ASN A 89 -4.80 11.85 -6.56
N VAL A 90 -5.11 10.76 -7.25
CA VAL A 90 -6.11 10.75 -8.33
C VAL A 90 -7.47 11.17 -7.77
N PHE A 91 -7.88 10.66 -6.61
CA PHE A 91 -9.14 11.03 -5.97
C PHE A 91 -9.23 12.52 -5.63
N PHE A 92 -8.17 13.08 -5.04
CA PHE A 92 -8.12 14.50 -4.68
C PHE A 92 -8.15 15.40 -5.92
N LEU A 93 -7.41 15.03 -6.98
CA LEU A 93 -7.40 15.76 -8.26
C LEU A 93 -8.76 15.69 -8.99
N ASN A 94 -9.42 14.54 -8.99
CA ASN A 94 -10.73 14.36 -9.63
C ASN A 94 -11.87 15.04 -8.84
N TYR A 95 -11.69 15.30 -7.54
CA TYR A 95 -12.60 16.14 -6.74
C TYR A 95 -12.34 17.65 -6.95
N GLY A 96 -11.15 18.02 -7.44
CA GLY A 96 -10.77 19.40 -7.73
C GLY A 96 -9.81 20.04 -6.73
N LEU A 97 -9.28 19.29 -5.75
CA LEU A 97 -8.22 19.78 -4.88
C LEU A 97 -6.91 19.86 -5.65
N VAL A 98 -6.30 21.04 -5.69
CA VAL A 98 -5.03 21.30 -6.37
C VAL A 98 -4.07 22.10 -5.48
N LYS A 99 -2.77 22.06 -5.82
CA LYS A 99 -1.71 22.87 -5.19
C LYS A 99 -1.72 22.76 -3.64
N LYS A 100 -1.71 23.90 -2.93
CA LYS A 100 -1.60 23.97 -1.46
C LYS A 100 -2.76 23.28 -0.75
N GLN A 101 -3.97 23.33 -1.33
CA GLN A 101 -5.15 22.67 -0.74
C GLN A 101 -5.01 21.14 -0.81
N MET A 102 -4.61 20.60 -1.96
CA MET A 102 -4.35 19.16 -2.08
C MET A 102 -3.25 18.73 -1.11
N ILE A 103 -2.13 19.45 -1.07
CA ILE A 103 -0.99 19.13 -0.20
C ILE A 103 -1.44 19.18 1.27
N GLY A 104 -2.12 20.25 1.71
CA GLY A 104 -2.58 20.40 3.08
C GLY A 104 -3.55 19.29 3.52
N THR A 105 -4.63 19.09 2.76
CA THR A 105 -5.64 18.07 3.05
C THR A 105 -5.06 16.66 3.01
N LYS A 106 -4.24 16.34 2.00
CA LYS A 106 -3.62 15.02 1.88
C LYS A 106 -2.65 14.76 3.04
N SER A 107 -1.75 15.69 3.33
CA SER A 107 -0.76 15.52 4.40
C SER A 107 -1.44 15.28 5.75
N PHE A 108 -2.48 16.05 6.07
CA PHE A 108 -3.25 15.82 7.30
C PHE A 108 -3.88 14.42 7.34
N ASN A 109 -4.61 14.04 6.29
CA ASN A 109 -5.28 12.73 6.22
C ASN A 109 -4.28 11.56 6.27
N VAL A 110 -3.12 11.68 5.62
CA VAL A 110 -2.07 10.66 5.64
C VAL A 110 -1.45 10.53 7.04
N VAL A 111 -1.18 11.64 7.73
CA VAL A 111 -0.66 11.59 9.11
C VAL A 111 -1.68 10.92 10.03
N MET A 112 -2.95 11.30 9.96
CA MET A 112 -4.01 10.68 10.76
C MET A 112 -4.14 9.18 10.46
N LEU A 113 -4.12 8.79 9.18
CA LEU A 113 -4.14 7.38 8.77
C LEU A 113 -2.98 6.58 9.38
N HIS A 114 -1.74 7.10 9.32
CA HIS A 114 -0.59 6.41 9.91
C HIS A 114 -0.66 6.34 11.43
N LEU A 115 -1.15 7.39 12.10
CA LEU A 115 -1.40 7.37 13.54
C LEU A 115 -2.42 6.28 13.90
N THR A 116 -3.53 6.18 13.16
CA THR A 116 -4.51 5.10 13.36
C THR A 116 -3.87 3.73 13.20
N LYS A 117 -3.02 3.53 12.18
CA LYS A 117 -2.29 2.26 11.99
C LYS A 117 -1.38 1.94 13.17
N ILE A 118 -0.59 2.91 13.65
CA ILE A 118 0.30 2.73 14.81
C ILE A 118 -0.51 2.32 16.04
N ILE A 119 -1.61 3.03 16.32
CA ILE A 119 -2.51 2.71 17.43
C ILE A 119 -3.10 1.30 17.26
N ALA A 120 -3.60 0.96 16.06
CA ALA A 120 -4.22 -0.33 15.78
C ALA A 120 -3.22 -1.49 15.93
N TYR A 121 -2.02 -1.39 15.33
CA TYR A 121 -0.98 -2.41 15.49
C TYR A 121 -0.50 -2.52 16.94
N GLY A 122 -0.43 -1.40 17.67
CA GLY A 122 -0.13 -1.38 19.09
C GLY A 122 -1.20 -2.10 19.91
N SER A 123 -2.48 -1.76 19.71
CA SER A 123 -3.59 -2.38 20.44
C SER A 123 -3.78 -3.86 20.11
N LEU A 124 -3.37 -4.29 18.91
CA LEU A 124 -3.40 -5.69 18.48
C LEU A 124 -2.17 -6.49 18.93
N GLY A 125 -1.23 -5.89 19.68
CA GLY A 125 -0.03 -6.56 20.19
C GLY A 125 1.04 -6.85 19.14
N VAL A 126 0.91 -6.29 17.93
CA VAL A 126 1.87 -6.47 16.83
C VAL A 126 3.11 -5.60 17.05
N LEU A 127 2.93 -4.41 17.60
CA LEU A 127 4.02 -3.43 17.76
C LEU A 127 4.83 -3.72 19.02
N LYS A 128 5.90 -4.51 18.89
CA LYS A 128 6.85 -4.78 19.97
C LYS A 128 7.77 -3.57 20.21
N PRO A 129 8.30 -3.37 21.43
CA PRO A 129 9.21 -2.26 21.74
C PRO A 129 10.43 -2.17 20.81
N GLU A 130 10.99 -3.31 20.38
CA GLU A 130 12.15 -3.36 19.49
C GLU A 130 11.82 -2.76 18.11
N TYR A 131 10.58 -2.92 17.65
CA TYR A 131 10.12 -2.38 16.37
C TYR A 131 10.02 -0.86 16.38
N ILE A 132 9.82 -0.24 17.54
CA ILE A 132 9.89 1.22 17.70
C ILE A 132 11.31 1.69 17.41
N GLY A 133 12.32 0.99 17.95
CA GLY A 133 13.74 1.27 17.67
C GLY A 133 14.06 1.17 16.18
N TYR A 134 13.61 0.10 15.51
CA TYR A 134 13.75 -0.01 14.05
C TYR A 134 13.04 1.11 13.30
N GLY A 135 11.83 1.48 13.73
CA GLY A 135 11.07 2.59 13.16
C GLY A 135 11.84 3.92 13.24
N VAL A 136 12.51 4.21 14.35
CA VAL A 136 13.35 5.41 14.52
C VAL A 136 14.55 5.36 13.57
N VAL A 137 15.29 4.25 13.53
CA VAL A 137 16.45 4.10 12.64
C VAL A 137 16.04 4.25 11.17
N ILE A 138 14.96 3.61 10.75
CA ILE A 138 14.42 3.71 9.39
C ILE A 138 14.02 5.16 9.08
N SER A 139 13.36 5.84 10.03
CA SER A 139 12.93 7.24 9.85
C SER A 139 14.12 8.20 9.72
N LEU A 140 15.17 7.99 10.52
CA LEU A 140 16.41 8.77 10.44
C LEU A 140 17.13 8.52 9.12
N ALA A 141 17.18 7.27 8.64
CA ALA A 141 17.75 6.91 7.34
C ALA A 141 16.92 7.46 6.16
N ALA A 142 15.61 7.56 6.31
CA ALA A 142 14.71 8.06 5.27
C ALA A 142 14.91 9.55 4.95
N ILE A 143 15.36 10.36 5.91
CA ILE A 143 15.61 11.81 5.70
C ILE A 143 16.68 12.06 4.63
N PRO A 144 17.95 11.59 4.79
CA PRO A 144 18.98 11.76 3.76
C PRO A 144 18.64 10.97 2.49
N GLY A 145 17.95 9.82 2.62
CA GLY A 145 17.48 9.03 1.47
C GLY A 145 16.51 9.81 0.58
N ASN A 146 15.54 10.51 1.17
CA ASN A 146 14.61 11.37 0.43
C ASN A 146 15.31 12.56 -0.21
N TRP A 147 16.25 13.19 0.51
CA TRP A 147 17.02 14.31 -0.03
C TRP A 147 17.85 13.90 -1.25
N LEU A 148 18.59 12.78 -1.14
CA LEU A 148 19.35 12.22 -2.25
C LEU A 148 18.43 11.79 -3.40
N GLY A 149 17.31 11.13 -3.09
CA GLY A 149 16.32 10.71 -4.07
C GLY A 149 15.75 11.90 -4.85
N GLN A 150 15.46 13.01 -4.18
CA GLN A 150 15.01 14.24 -4.83
C GLN A 150 16.10 14.82 -5.74
N PHE A 151 17.34 14.91 -5.26
CA PHE A 151 18.47 15.41 -6.06
C PHE A 151 18.70 14.59 -7.34
N VAL A 152 18.57 13.26 -7.24
CA VAL A 152 18.66 12.37 -8.41
C VAL A 152 17.45 12.55 -9.32
N LEU A 153 16.23 12.60 -8.75
CA LEU A 153 14.98 12.74 -9.50
C LEU A 153 14.96 13.99 -10.37
N GLU A 154 15.45 15.12 -9.85
CA GLU A 154 15.53 16.40 -10.59
C GLU A 154 16.40 16.31 -11.85
N LYS A 155 17.31 15.33 -11.92
CA LYS A 155 18.21 15.10 -13.06
C LYS A 155 17.74 13.97 -13.98
N MET A 156 16.64 13.28 -13.65
CA MET A 156 16.14 12.14 -14.42
C MET A 156 15.05 12.56 -15.42
N SER A 157 15.15 12.05 -16.64
CA SER A 157 14.01 12.05 -17.57
C SER A 157 12.88 11.14 -17.06
N ALA A 158 11.65 11.41 -17.48
CA ALA A 158 10.49 10.57 -17.14
C ALA A 158 10.69 9.08 -17.51
N LYS A 159 11.39 8.80 -18.62
CA LYS A 159 11.72 7.43 -19.06
C LYS A 159 12.71 6.76 -18.10
N GLN A 160 13.74 7.47 -17.65
CA GLN A 160 14.71 6.95 -16.68
C GLN A 160 14.04 6.70 -15.33
N PHE A 161 13.25 7.64 -14.83
CA PHE A 161 12.51 7.48 -13.58
C PHE A 161 11.62 6.24 -13.62
N ARG A 162 10.83 6.11 -14.68
CA ARG A 162 9.97 4.94 -14.90
C ARG A 162 10.77 3.65 -14.95
N LYS A 163 11.89 3.61 -15.68
CA LYS A 163 12.75 2.42 -15.75
C LYS A 163 13.30 2.06 -14.37
N ALA A 164 13.79 3.02 -13.60
CA ALA A 164 14.33 2.79 -12.27
C ALA A 164 13.28 2.24 -11.30
N VAL A 165 12.10 2.85 -11.24
CA VAL A 165 10.98 2.39 -10.40
C VAL A 165 10.57 0.96 -10.78
N LEU A 166 10.37 0.69 -12.08
CA LEU A 166 9.99 -0.65 -12.55
C LEU A 166 11.08 -1.69 -12.26
N SER A 167 12.36 -1.34 -12.40
CA SER A 167 13.47 -2.24 -12.07
C SER A 167 13.50 -2.59 -10.58
N VAL A 168 13.38 -1.59 -9.69
CA VAL A 168 13.34 -1.83 -8.24
C VAL A 168 12.14 -2.69 -7.86
N MET A 169 10.95 -2.38 -8.39
CA MET A 169 9.75 -3.18 -8.13
C MET A 169 9.88 -4.62 -8.63
N ALA A 170 10.44 -4.84 -9.82
CA ALA A 170 10.62 -6.18 -10.38
C ALA A 170 11.63 -6.99 -9.57
N ILE A 171 12.79 -6.40 -9.23
CA ILE A 171 13.82 -7.07 -8.42
C ILE A 171 13.24 -7.43 -7.04
N SER A 172 12.62 -6.48 -6.35
CA SER A 172 12.02 -6.73 -5.04
C SER A 172 10.91 -7.79 -5.11
N GLY A 173 10.01 -7.71 -6.09
CA GLY A 173 8.93 -8.68 -6.26
C GLY A 173 9.45 -10.10 -6.50
N VAL A 174 10.44 -10.26 -7.38
CA VAL A 174 11.08 -11.56 -7.66
C VAL A 174 11.80 -12.08 -6.43
N LEU A 175 12.58 -11.24 -5.74
CA LEU A 175 13.32 -11.66 -4.53
C LEU A 175 12.38 -12.12 -3.42
N MET A 176 11.29 -11.41 -3.17
CA MET A 176 10.31 -11.78 -2.15
C MET A 176 9.62 -13.12 -2.46
N VAL A 177 9.22 -13.35 -3.71
CA VAL A 177 8.63 -14.63 -4.13
C VAL A 177 9.67 -15.75 -4.09
N TRP A 178 10.90 -15.48 -4.52
CA TRP A 178 11.99 -16.47 -4.53
C TRP A 178 12.39 -16.91 -3.13
N GLN A 179 12.41 -15.99 -2.17
CA GLN A 179 12.70 -16.29 -0.77
C GLN A 179 11.67 -17.27 -0.19
N GLN A 180 10.44 -17.24 -0.69
CA GLN A 180 9.31 -18.06 -0.24
C GLN A 180 9.01 -19.29 -1.12
N ARG A 181 9.95 -19.68 -1.99
CA ARG A 181 9.78 -20.80 -2.95
C ARG A 181 9.43 -22.14 -2.30
N GLU A 182 9.90 -22.40 -1.08
CA GLU A 182 9.66 -23.66 -0.36
C GLU A 182 8.20 -23.76 0.11
N TYR A 183 7.62 -22.65 0.57
CA TYR A 183 6.20 -22.57 0.93
C TYR A 183 5.29 -22.62 -0.29
N ALA A 184 5.67 -21.96 -1.38
CA ALA A 184 4.96 -22.07 -2.66
C ALA A 184 4.96 -23.52 -3.19
N ALA A 185 6.09 -24.23 -3.08
CA ALA A 185 6.19 -25.63 -3.45
C ALA A 185 5.33 -26.55 -2.56
N MET A 186 5.20 -26.26 -1.26
CA MET A 186 4.30 -27.00 -0.37
C MET A 186 2.82 -26.80 -0.75
N GLY A 187 2.40 -25.56 -1.05
CA GLY A 187 1.05 -25.27 -1.52
C GLY A 187 0.70 -25.99 -2.81
N TRP A 188 1.62 -26.02 -3.78
CA TRP A 188 1.45 -26.73 -5.04
C TRP A 188 1.24 -28.24 -4.83
N ARG A 189 2.06 -28.87 -3.97
CA ARG A 189 1.93 -30.30 -3.62
C ARG A 189 0.60 -30.61 -2.94
N ALA A 190 0.06 -29.70 -2.12
CA ALA A 190 -1.24 -29.89 -1.49
C ALA A 190 -2.38 -29.88 -2.53
N ILE A 191 -2.33 -28.98 -3.51
CA ILE A 191 -3.29 -28.92 -4.61
C ILE A 191 -3.21 -30.18 -5.47
N ASP A 192 -2.00 -30.61 -5.84
CA ASP A 192 -1.79 -31.83 -6.61
C ASP A 192 -2.36 -33.05 -5.88
N ASN A 193 -2.14 -33.16 -4.56
CA ASN A 193 -2.69 -34.27 -3.76
C ASN A 193 -4.22 -34.27 -3.73
N VAL A 194 -4.86 -33.11 -3.61
CA VAL A 194 -6.33 -33.00 -3.65
C VAL A 194 -6.87 -33.36 -5.03
N TYR A 195 -6.20 -32.91 -6.10
CA TYR A 195 -6.57 -33.24 -7.47
C TYR A 195 -6.47 -34.75 -7.75
N GLN A 196 -5.37 -35.38 -7.33
CA GLN A 196 -5.19 -36.83 -7.45
C GLN A 196 -6.22 -37.62 -6.63
N HIS A 197 -6.55 -37.14 -5.43
CA HIS A 197 -7.59 -37.75 -4.61
C HIS A 197 -8.98 -37.65 -5.26
N ALA A 198 -9.32 -36.49 -5.82
CA ALA A 198 -10.57 -36.28 -6.56
C ALA A 198 -10.66 -37.17 -7.81
N GLN A 199 -9.58 -37.31 -8.58
CA GLN A 199 -9.53 -38.24 -9.72
C GLN A 199 -9.72 -39.70 -9.29
N LYS A 200 -9.15 -40.10 -8.14
CA LYS A 200 -9.32 -41.47 -7.61
C LYS A 200 -10.75 -41.77 -7.18
N ILE A 201 -11.51 -40.77 -6.73
CA ILE A 201 -12.94 -40.90 -6.41
C ILE A 201 -13.79 -40.97 -7.69
N ILE A 202 -13.43 -40.23 -8.74
CA ILE A 202 -14.16 -40.23 -10.01
C ILE A 202 -13.95 -41.53 -10.79
N ASN A 203 -12.77 -42.14 -10.67
CA ASN A 203 -12.38 -43.33 -11.44
C ASN A 203 -12.64 -44.68 -10.72
N ASN A 204 -13.25 -44.67 -9.53
CA ASN A 204 -13.68 -45.86 -8.76
C ASN A 204 -15.20 -45.88 -8.63
#